data_AF-A0A127EY16-F1
#
_entry.id   AF-A0A127EY16-F1
#
_cell.length_a   1.000
_cell.length_b   1.000
_cell.length_c   1.000
_cell.angle_alpha   90.00
_cell.angle_beta   90.00
_cell.angle_gamma   90.00
#
_symmetry.space_group_name_H-M   'P 1'
#
loop_
_entity.id
_entity.type
_entity.pdbx_description
1 polymer ?
#
loop_
_entity_poly.entity_id
_entity_poly.type
_entity_poly.pdbx_seq_one_letter_code
_entity_poly.pdbx_strand_id
1 'polypeptide(L)'
;MDETHDQESYGQESVDRSLGYTPMPAAAAAPRPKPAFENAREAAAELVRERDDDDPPAIERKYVHLDGDSAGEGIERNKTVKLDRAAHDLSELRAAEAADLDARINEMSAQAIDQVRGEARGTAEQIDRPAEVAATEQASELAPQPETPPAIDPEIARALQNPKVRDALQAEVAGAEAARQQYTQAATEAAELAASALYGSFPELRGLNAQQIGGALQVIAAQNPARYEQLRAQLAQTHQLYTASVQAQAAQQQRTAAQFQQFAAQNDAAMERFLKSEPPETVARVKQEIAAIAERDYGVGRDELTALLQSQPVMRTAAFQRMMYDAAKYRLALKSAAERAPPPAPPVMRPGVARSPVAADDAHVLDAQAAFRNNPNPKTAAAVLVAKREARR
;
A
#
# COMPACT_ATOMS: atom_id res chain seq x y z
N MET A 1 -47.96 -16.35 -10.71
CA MET A 1 -49.15 -15.70 -10.14
C MET A 1 -49.12 -16.04 -8.67
N ASP A 2 -48.46 -15.20 -7.88
CA ASP A 2 -48.43 -15.32 -6.42
C ASP A 2 -49.67 -14.59 -5.90
N GLU A 3 -50.64 -15.35 -5.41
CA GLU A 3 -51.79 -14.84 -4.66
C GLU A 3 -51.31 -14.50 -3.25
N THR A 4 -50.78 -13.29 -3.07
CA THR A 4 -50.57 -12.74 -1.72
C THR A 4 -51.95 -12.46 -1.11
N HIS A 5 -52.34 -13.27 -0.13
CA HIS A 5 -53.49 -13.01 0.71
C HIS A 5 -53.31 -11.68 1.45
N ASP A 6 -53.99 -10.65 0.94
CA ASP A 6 -54.29 -9.43 1.69
C ASP A 6 -55.15 -9.81 2.89
N GLN A 7 -54.52 -10.09 4.02
CA GLN A 7 -55.20 -10.07 5.32
C GLN A 7 -55.64 -8.63 5.56
N GLU A 8 -56.91 -8.37 5.25
CA GLU A 8 -57.58 -7.11 5.58
C GLU A 8 -57.41 -6.84 7.08
N SER A 9 -56.47 -5.95 7.42
CA SER A 9 -56.31 -5.48 8.79
C SER A 9 -57.53 -4.64 9.13
N TYR A 10 -58.44 -5.18 9.92
CA TYR A 10 -59.60 -4.44 10.44
C TYR A 10 -59.23 -3.85 11.83
N GLY A 11 -59.34 -2.53 11.99
CA GLY A 11 -59.14 -1.87 13.29
C GLY A 11 -58.38 -0.55 13.19
N GLN A 12 -57.93 -0.03 14.33
CA GLN A 12 -57.18 1.24 14.42
C GLN A 12 -55.94 1.26 13.52
N GLU A 13 -55.28 0.11 13.32
CA GLU A 13 -54.10 0.00 12.44
C GLU A 13 -54.38 0.32 10.96
N SER A 14 -55.60 0.08 10.45
CA SER A 14 -55.92 0.43 9.06
C SER A 14 -56.22 1.91 8.89
N VAL A 15 -56.85 2.51 9.91
CA VAL A 15 -57.06 3.96 9.97
C VAL A 15 -55.71 4.67 10.02
N ASP A 16 -54.80 4.21 10.88
CA ASP A 16 -53.46 4.79 11.01
C ASP A 16 -52.63 4.64 9.72
N ARG A 17 -52.66 3.48 9.05
CA ARG A 17 -52.01 3.33 7.73
C ARG A 17 -52.63 4.21 6.66
N SER A 18 -53.95 4.37 6.64
CA SER A 18 -54.62 5.23 5.66
C SER A 18 -54.28 6.72 5.84
N LEU A 19 -53.91 7.12 7.07
CA LEU A 19 -53.41 8.45 7.40
C LEU A 19 -51.89 8.61 7.19
N GLY A 20 -51.22 7.58 6.63
CA GLY A 20 -49.79 7.61 6.33
C GLY A 20 -48.88 7.26 7.52
N TYR A 21 -49.43 6.82 8.65
CA TYR A 21 -48.63 6.37 9.78
C TYR A 21 -48.14 4.93 9.55
N THR A 22 -46.83 4.73 9.69
CA THR A 22 -46.23 3.40 9.73
C THR A 22 -46.19 2.94 11.19
N PRO A 23 -46.72 1.75 11.54
CA PRO A 23 -46.69 1.27 12.91
C PRO A 23 -45.23 1.19 13.40
N MET A 24 -44.99 1.75 14.58
CA MET A 24 -43.67 1.75 15.19
C MET A 24 -43.24 0.29 15.41
N PRO A 25 -42.02 -0.12 14.99
CA PRO A 25 -41.54 -1.46 15.28
C PRO A 25 -41.58 -1.65 16.80
N ALA A 26 -42.09 -2.80 17.24
CA ALA A 26 -42.21 -3.11 18.67
C ALA A 26 -40.85 -2.84 19.36
N ALA A 27 -40.88 -2.12 20.48
CA ALA A 27 -39.68 -1.81 21.25
C ALA A 27 -38.87 -3.09 21.48
N ALA A 28 -37.55 -3.02 21.25
CA ALA A 28 -36.65 -4.15 21.45
C ALA A 28 -37.00 -4.82 22.78
N ALA A 29 -37.30 -6.12 22.74
CA ALA A 29 -37.74 -6.87 23.90
C ALA A 29 -36.80 -6.56 25.08
N ALA A 30 -37.38 -6.20 26.24
CA ALA A 30 -36.59 -5.89 27.42
C ALA A 30 -35.54 -6.99 27.66
N PRO A 31 -34.30 -6.64 28.07
CA PRO A 31 -33.24 -7.61 28.26
C PRO A 31 -33.75 -8.74 29.13
N ARG A 32 -33.65 -9.98 28.63
CA ARG A 32 -34.16 -11.14 29.35
C ARG A 32 -33.50 -11.16 30.73
N PRO A 33 -34.27 -11.33 31.82
CA PRO A 33 -33.69 -11.40 33.15
C PRO A 33 -32.66 -12.51 33.18
N LYS A 34 -31.42 -12.19 33.61
CA LYS A 34 -30.33 -13.17 33.69
C LYS A 34 -30.79 -14.33 34.57
N PRO A 35 -30.77 -15.58 34.08
CA PRO A 35 -31.17 -16.72 34.89
C PRO A 35 -30.27 -16.82 36.13
N ALA A 36 -30.87 -17.07 37.29
CA ALA A 36 -30.11 -17.39 38.49
C ALA A 36 -29.58 -18.82 38.36
N PHE A 37 -28.26 -18.99 38.37
CA PHE A 37 -27.62 -20.31 38.29
C PHE A 37 -27.43 -20.89 39.69
N GLU A 38 -27.79 -22.16 39.90
CA GLU A 38 -27.66 -22.81 41.21
C GLU A 38 -26.20 -23.20 41.51
N ASN A 39 -25.37 -23.35 40.48
CA ASN A 39 -23.97 -23.73 40.61
C ASN A 39 -23.08 -23.14 39.49
N ALA A 40 -21.77 -23.07 39.74
CA ALA A 40 -20.79 -22.48 38.82
C ALA A 40 -20.68 -23.23 37.48
N ARG A 41 -21.07 -24.51 37.42
CA ARG A 41 -21.01 -25.32 36.20
C ARG A 41 -22.13 -24.94 35.23
N GLU A 42 -23.32 -24.66 35.74
CA GLU A 42 -24.44 -24.13 34.94
C GLU A 42 -24.15 -22.72 34.41
N ALA A 43 -23.59 -21.84 35.25
CA ALA A 43 -23.18 -20.50 34.83
C ALA A 43 -22.13 -20.55 33.71
N ALA A 44 -21.15 -21.47 33.80
CA ALA A 44 -20.14 -21.65 32.77
C ALA A 44 -20.74 -22.22 31.47
N ALA A 45 -21.69 -23.15 31.56
CA ALA A 45 -22.35 -23.72 30.38
C ALA A 45 -23.24 -22.70 29.65
N GLU A 46 -23.94 -21.83 30.38
CA GLU A 46 -24.73 -20.75 29.79
C GLU A 46 -23.84 -19.70 29.13
N LEU A 47 -22.71 -19.34 29.75
CA LEU A 47 -21.77 -18.38 29.18
C LEU A 47 -21.11 -18.90 27.89
N VAL A 48 -20.89 -20.21 27.78
CA VAL A 48 -20.46 -20.84 26.52
C VAL A 48 -21.58 -20.77 25.48
N ARG A 49 -22.83 -21.03 25.86
CA ARG A 49 -23.97 -20.97 24.96
C ARG A 49 -24.27 -19.55 24.46
N GLU A 50 -24.19 -18.55 25.35
CA GLU A 50 -24.32 -17.13 25.02
C GLU A 50 -23.18 -16.68 24.10
N ARG A 51 -21.95 -17.19 24.31
CA ARG A 51 -20.84 -16.99 23.36
C ARG A 51 -21.09 -17.64 22.00
N ASP A 52 -21.62 -18.85 21.97
CA ASP A 52 -21.92 -19.55 20.71
C ASP A 52 -23.08 -18.85 19.94
N ASP A 53 -24.02 -18.22 20.66
CA ASP A 53 -25.14 -17.46 20.09
C ASP A 53 -24.73 -16.04 19.62
N ASP A 54 -23.76 -15.40 20.31
CA ASP A 54 -23.23 -14.07 19.98
C ASP A 54 -22.02 -14.09 19.05
N ASP A 55 -21.35 -15.24 18.89
CA ASP A 55 -20.22 -15.34 17.96
C ASP A 55 -20.76 -15.13 16.53
N PRO A 56 -20.28 -14.09 15.82
CA PRO A 56 -20.72 -13.84 14.46
C PRO A 56 -20.48 -15.11 13.65
N PRO A 57 -21.45 -15.53 12.81
CA PRO A 57 -21.37 -16.79 12.09
C PRO A 57 -20.02 -16.86 11.38
N ALA A 58 -19.28 -17.95 11.62
CA ALA A 58 -17.94 -18.12 11.06
C ALA A 58 -17.99 -17.87 9.56
N ILE A 59 -17.38 -16.77 9.12
CA ILE A 59 -17.36 -16.39 7.70
C ILE A 59 -16.43 -17.40 7.01
N GLU A 60 -17.01 -18.42 6.39
CA GLU A 60 -16.25 -19.42 5.64
C GLU A 60 -15.62 -18.73 4.43
N ARG A 61 -14.32 -18.41 4.54
CA ARG A 61 -13.54 -17.84 3.44
C ARG A 61 -13.06 -18.96 2.53
N LYS A 62 -13.53 -18.96 1.29
CA LYS A 62 -13.01 -19.85 0.24
C LYS A 62 -11.79 -19.20 -0.40
N TYR A 63 -10.75 -19.99 -0.61
CA TYR A 63 -9.59 -19.55 -1.38
C TYR A 63 -9.99 -19.45 -2.86
N VAL A 64 -9.76 -18.30 -3.48
CA VAL A 64 -10.09 -18.05 -4.89
C VAL A 64 -8.82 -17.82 -5.70
N HIS A 65 -8.88 -18.10 -6.99
CA HIS A 65 -7.84 -17.67 -7.92
C HIS A 65 -7.83 -16.14 -8.02
N LEU A 66 -6.68 -15.50 -7.82
CA LEU A 66 -6.55 -14.04 -7.93
C LEU A 66 -6.32 -13.57 -9.37
N ASP A 67 -5.73 -14.42 -10.21
CA ASP A 67 -5.26 -14.09 -11.55
C ASP A 67 -5.65 -15.15 -12.62
N GLY A 68 -5.64 -14.72 -13.88
CA GLY A 68 -5.89 -15.57 -15.06
C GLY A 68 -7.37 -15.77 -15.40
N ASP A 69 -7.63 -16.71 -16.33
CA ASP A 69 -8.98 -16.99 -16.85
C ASP A 69 -9.96 -17.52 -15.79
N SER A 70 -9.43 -18.04 -14.67
CA SER A 70 -10.20 -18.54 -13.52
C SER A 70 -10.27 -17.54 -12.36
N ALA A 71 -9.86 -16.28 -12.53
CA ALA A 71 -9.89 -15.29 -11.45
C ALA A 71 -11.30 -15.17 -10.83
N GLY A 72 -11.39 -15.30 -9.50
CA GLY A 72 -12.64 -15.33 -8.74
C GLY A 72 -13.24 -16.73 -8.54
N GLU A 73 -12.77 -17.75 -9.25
CA GLU A 73 -13.22 -19.13 -9.04
C GLU A 73 -12.56 -19.73 -7.79
N GLY A 74 -13.34 -20.50 -7.02
CA GLY A 74 -12.84 -21.19 -5.83
C GLY A 74 -11.86 -22.31 -6.18
N ILE A 75 -10.74 -22.38 -5.46
CA ILE A 75 -9.77 -23.47 -5.62
C ILE A 75 -10.36 -24.76 -5.03
N GLU A 76 -10.26 -25.85 -5.78
CA GLU A 76 -10.68 -27.18 -5.31
C GLU A 76 -9.94 -27.57 -4.01
N ARG A 77 -10.68 -28.07 -3.01
CA ARG A 77 -10.17 -28.38 -1.65
C ARG A 77 -9.03 -29.42 -1.61
N ASN A 78 -8.83 -30.17 -2.69
CA ASN A 78 -7.79 -31.19 -2.84
C ASN A 78 -6.46 -30.64 -3.40
N LYS A 79 -6.39 -29.35 -3.78
CA LYS A 79 -5.16 -28.73 -4.29
C LYS A 79 -4.37 -28.10 -3.13
N THR A 80 -3.06 -28.35 -3.10
CA THR A 80 -2.15 -27.76 -2.11
C THR A 80 -1.50 -26.50 -2.65
N VAL A 81 -1.48 -25.43 -1.85
CA VAL A 81 -0.78 -24.17 -2.17
C VAL A 81 0.53 -24.12 -1.40
N LYS A 82 1.60 -23.61 -2.01
CA LYS A 82 2.87 -23.35 -1.30
C LYS A 82 2.68 -22.22 -0.29
N LEU A 83 3.35 -22.32 0.87
CA LEU A 83 3.20 -21.34 1.95
C LEU A 83 3.44 -19.90 1.50
N ASP A 84 4.49 -19.65 0.69
CA ASP A 84 4.82 -18.31 0.21
C ASP A 84 3.72 -17.71 -0.68
N ARG A 85 3.12 -18.54 -1.54
CA ARG A 85 1.98 -18.14 -2.38
C ARG A 85 0.74 -17.86 -1.52
N ALA A 86 0.47 -18.69 -0.53
CA ALA A 86 -0.67 -18.48 0.38
C ALA A 86 -0.52 -17.18 1.19
N ALA A 87 0.70 -16.83 1.60
CA ALA A 87 0.97 -15.57 2.30
C ALA A 87 0.80 -14.35 1.38
N HIS A 88 1.28 -14.43 0.13
CA HIS A 88 1.09 -13.39 -0.87
C HIS A 88 -0.39 -13.16 -1.18
N ASP A 89 -1.11 -14.23 -1.52
CA ASP A 89 -2.52 -14.17 -1.92
C ASP A 89 -3.40 -13.67 -0.76
N LEU A 90 -3.09 -14.04 0.49
CA LEU A 90 -3.78 -13.50 1.67
C LEU A 90 -3.52 -12.00 1.88
N SER A 91 -2.29 -11.53 1.64
CA SER A 91 -1.94 -10.11 1.73
C SER A 91 -2.66 -9.29 0.66
N GLU A 92 -2.72 -9.75 -0.58
CA GLU A 92 -3.47 -9.10 -1.65
C GLU A 92 -4.97 -9.06 -1.37
N LEU A 93 -5.54 -10.18 -0.90
CA LEU A 93 -6.94 -10.24 -0.52
C LEU A 93 -7.26 -9.23 0.60
N ARG A 94 -6.40 -9.12 1.63
CA ARG A 94 -6.57 -8.14 2.71
C ARG A 94 -6.44 -6.71 2.22
N ALA A 95 -5.53 -6.44 1.28
CA ALA A 95 -5.38 -5.12 0.69
C ALA A 95 -6.63 -4.74 -0.14
N ALA A 96 -7.18 -5.68 -0.89
CA ALA A 96 -8.44 -5.50 -1.62
C ALA A 96 -9.64 -5.29 -0.67
N GLU A 97 -9.77 -6.11 0.38
CA GLU A 97 -10.81 -5.95 1.40
C GLU A 97 -10.73 -4.58 2.10
N ALA A 98 -9.51 -4.12 2.42
CA ALA A 98 -9.30 -2.79 3.00
C ALA A 98 -9.70 -1.67 2.03
N ALA A 99 -9.30 -1.78 0.75
CA ALA A 99 -9.68 -0.81 -0.28
C ALA A 99 -11.21 -0.77 -0.52
N ASP A 100 -11.88 -1.92 -0.53
CA ASP A 100 -13.34 -2.01 -0.64
C ASP A 100 -14.06 -1.40 0.57
N LEU A 101 -13.53 -1.64 1.78
CA LEU A 101 -14.05 -1.01 3.00
C LEU A 101 -13.88 0.50 2.97
N ASP A 102 -12.70 1.00 2.59
CA ASP A 102 -12.44 2.43 2.46
C ASP A 102 -13.35 3.06 1.40
N ALA A 103 -13.56 2.39 0.26
CA ALA A 103 -14.50 2.83 -0.77
C ALA A 103 -15.94 2.92 -0.24
N ARG A 104 -16.41 1.90 0.50
CA ARG A 104 -17.74 1.91 1.13
C ARG A 104 -17.87 2.99 2.21
N ILE A 105 -16.84 3.20 3.02
CA ILE A 105 -16.83 4.26 4.04
C ILE A 105 -16.91 5.64 3.37
N ASN A 106 -16.15 5.84 2.28
CA ASN A 106 -16.19 7.07 1.49
C ASN A 106 -17.55 7.27 0.82
N GLU A 107 -18.16 6.22 0.27
CA GLU A 107 -19.50 6.29 -0.33
C GLU A 107 -20.57 6.61 0.71
N MET A 108 -20.57 5.92 1.87
CA MET A 108 -21.49 6.23 2.97
C MET A 108 -21.29 7.66 3.48
N SER A 109 -20.04 8.14 3.55
CA SER A 109 -19.73 9.52 3.94
C SER A 109 -20.24 10.53 2.90
N ALA A 110 -20.07 10.25 1.61
CA ALA A 110 -20.58 11.08 0.53
C ALA A 110 -22.13 11.14 0.55
N GLN A 111 -22.80 10.01 0.74
CA GLN A 111 -24.25 9.94 0.88
C GLN A 111 -24.74 10.73 2.10
N ALA A 112 -24.06 10.61 3.24
CA ALA A 112 -24.38 11.40 4.43
C ALA A 112 -24.22 12.91 4.19
N ILE A 113 -23.16 13.33 3.49
CA ILE A 113 -22.95 14.73 3.10
C ILE A 113 -24.05 15.21 2.15
N ASP A 114 -24.42 14.41 1.15
CA ASP A 114 -25.47 14.77 0.19
C ASP A 114 -26.84 14.84 0.85
N GLN A 115 -27.12 13.97 1.83
CA GLN A 115 -28.34 14.03 2.63
C GLN A 115 -28.40 15.32 3.45
N VAL A 116 -27.33 15.68 4.17
CA VAL A 116 -27.25 16.95 4.92
C VAL A 116 -27.37 18.15 3.98
N ARG A 117 -26.76 18.10 2.79
CA ARG A 117 -26.87 19.15 1.78
C ARG A 117 -28.30 19.28 1.23
N GLY A 118 -29.00 18.16 1.04
CA GLY A 118 -30.41 18.13 0.63
C GLY A 118 -31.33 18.75 1.69
N GLU A 119 -31.14 18.39 2.96
CA GLU A 119 -31.89 18.93 4.09
C GLU A 119 -31.63 20.43 4.30
N ALA A 120 -30.38 20.87 4.15
CA ALA A 120 -30.01 22.28 4.21
C ALA A 120 -30.60 23.10 3.04
N ARG A 121 -30.69 22.52 1.83
CA ARG A 121 -31.37 23.17 0.70
C ARG A 121 -32.88 23.28 0.91
N GLY A 122 -33.51 22.26 1.49
CA GLY A 122 -34.95 22.30 1.83
C GLY A 122 -35.31 23.31 2.92
N THR A 123 -34.34 23.73 3.75
CA THR A 123 -34.53 24.78 4.76
C THR A 123 -34.06 26.16 4.31
N ALA A 124 -33.22 26.25 3.27
CA ALA A 124 -32.72 27.52 2.73
C ALA A 124 -33.73 28.26 1.83
N GLU A 125 -34.76 27.61 1.28
CA GLU A 125 -35.85 28.29 0.54
C GLU A 125 -36.76 29.16 1.43
N GLN A 126 -36.54 29.21 2.75
CA GLN A 126 -37.28 30.08 3.67
C GLN A 126 -36.44 31.19 4.31
N ILE A 127 -35.15 31.32 3.96
CA ILE A 127 -34.30 32.43 4.40
C ILE A 127 -33.83 33.20 3.16
N ASP A 128 -34.80 33.78 2.46
CA ASP A 128 -34.55 34.81 1.46
C ASP A 128 -34.31 36.14 2.18
N ARG A 129 -33.03 36.44 2.45
CA ARG A 129 -32.52 37.81 2.50
C ARG A 129 -31.00 37.82 2.28
N PRO A 130 -30.51 38.46 1.21
CA PRO A 130 -29.11 38.41 0.83
C PRO A 130 -28.30 39.39 1.69
N ALA A 131 -27.27 38.88 2.35
CA ALA A 131 -26.09 39.65 2.72
C ALA A 131 -24.88 38.92 2.13
N GLU A 132 -24.55 39.33 0.92
CA GLU A 132 -23.20 39.50 0.40
C GLU A 132 -22.07 39.01 1.33
N VAL A 133 -21.68 37.74 1.19
CA VAL A 133 -20.34 37.28 1.61
C VAL A 133 -19.65 36.73 0.37
N ALA A 134 -19.12 37.67 -0.41
CA ALA A 134 -18.19 37.40 -1.48
C ALA A 134 -16.86 36.91 -0.89
N ALA A 135 -16.71 35.61 -0.63
CA ALA A 135 -15.42 35.05 -0.23
C ALA A 135 -15.29 33.51 -0.34
N THR A 136 -15.74 32.82 -1.41
CA THR A 136 -15.34 31.40 -1.55
C THR A 136 -15.35 30.76 -2.95
N GLU A 137 -15.32 31.51 -4.05
CA GLU A 137 -15.24 30.91 -5.40
C GLU A 137 -13.84 30.89 -6.04
N GLN A 138 -12.77 31.25 -5.30
CA GLN A 138 -11.41 31.29 -5.87
C GLN A 138 -10.50 30.08 -5.59
N ALA A 139 -10.98 28.98 -5.02
CA ALA A 139 -10.11 27.90 -4.57
C ALA A 139 -10.02 26.65 -5.49
N SER A 140 -10.77 26.55 -6.58
CA SER A 140 -10.82 25.30 -7.40
C SER A 140 -10.33 25.39 -8.84
N GLU A 141 -9.79 26.53 -9.31
CA GLU A 141 -9.25 26.66 -10.69
C GLU A 141 -7.74 26.98 -10.71
N LEU A 142 -6.93 26.26 -9.94
CA LEU A 142 -5.47 26.33 -10.06
C LEU A 142 -4.86 24.94 -9.86
N ALA A 143 -5.25 23.99 -10.71
CA ALA A 143 -4.36 22.89 -11.04
C ALA A 143 -3.46 23.38 -12.19
N PRO A 144 -2.22 23.83 -11.94
CA PRO A 144 -1.32 24.20 -13.01
C PRO A 144 -1.03 22.95 -13.84
N GLN A 145 -1.54 22.92 -15.08
CA GLN A 145 -0.92 22.10 -16.11
C GLN A 145 0.58 22.45 -16.15
N PRO A 146 1.47 21.49 -16.36
CA PRO A 146 2.90 21.76 -16.49
C PRO A 146 3.15 22.48 -17.82
N GLU A 147 2.85 23.78 -17.85
CA GLU A 147 3.41 24.69 -18.83
C GLU A 147 4.93 24.59 -18.68
N THR A 148 5.59 24.36 -19.81
CA THR A 148 7.04 24.41 -19.93
C THR A 148 7.59 25.56 -19.09
N PRO A 149 8.60 25.31 -18.22
CA PRO A 149 9.04 26.32 -17.28
C PRO A 149 9.38 27.59 -18.05
N PRO A 150 8.71 28.73 -17.74
CA PRO A 150 8.99 29.98 -18.41
C PRO A 150 10.49 30.25 -18.29
N ALA A 151 11.10 30.70 -19.40
CA ALA A 151 12.51 31.05 -19.42
C ALA A 151 12.78 31.98 -18.22
N ILE A 152 13.52 31.46 -17.23
CA ILE A 152 13.77 32.17 -15.97
C ILE A 152 14.41 33.50 -16.34
N ASP A 153 13.79 34.59 -15.90
CA ASP A 153 14.31 35.93 -16.15
C ASP A 153 15.79 35.97 -15.73
N PRO A 154 16.71 36.41 -16.61
CA PRO A 154 18.14 36.47 -16.30
C PRO A 154 18.45 37.24 -15.01
N GLU A 155 17.60 38.18 -14.59
CA GLU A 155 17.73 38.86 -13.30
C GLU A 155 17.49 37.93 -12.11
N ILE A 156 16.49 37.03 -12.19
CA ILE A 156 16.21 36.02 -11.17
C ILE A 156 17.36 35.01 -11.10
N ALA A 157 17.90 34.60 -12.26
CA ALA A 157 19.06 33.71 -12.30
C ALA A 157 20.29 34.32 -11.62
N ARG A 158 20.52 35.64 -11.76
CA ARG A 158 21.58 36.36 -11.04
C ARG A 158 21.28 36.49 -9.55
N ALA A 159 20.02 36.76 -9.17
CA ALA A 159 19.61 36.83 -7.77
C ALA A 159 19.80 35.49 -7.04
N LEU A 160 19.48 34.37 -7.69
CA LEU A 160 19.67 33.02 -7.14
C LEU A 160 21.15 32.63 -6.96
N GLN A 161 22.10 33.32 -7.61
CA GLN A 161 23.53 33.11 -7.37
C GLN A 161 24.00 33.76 -6.05
N ASN A 162 23.25 34.72 -5.51
CA ASN A 162 23.61 35.37 -4.25
C ASN A 162 23.28 34.43 -3.08
N PRO A 163 24.27 34.03 -2.24
CA PRO A 163 24.03 33.12 -1.13
C PRO A 163 22.97 33.65 -0.15
N LYS A 164 22.91 34.96 0.08
CA LYS A 164 21.90 35.57 0.97
C LYS A 164 20.47 35.37 0.46
N VAL A 165 20.27 35.41 -0.86
CA VAL A 165 18.94 35.19 -1.46
C VAL A 165 18.57 33.70 -1.35
N ARG A 166 19.52 32.80 -1.55
CA ARG A 166 19.30 31.36 -1.36
C ARG A 166 18.95 31.03 0.09
N ASP A 167 19.69 31.58 1.04
CA ASP A 167 19.45 31.37 2.47
C ASP A 167 18.09 31.93 2.89
N ALA A 168 17.71 33.10 2.39
CA ALA A 168 16.40 33.69 2.63
C ALA A 168 15.26 32.85 2.04
N LEU A 169 15.41 32.37 0.80
CA LEU A 169 14.43 31.47 0.16
C LEU A 169 14.33 30.14 0.91
N GLN A 170 15.45 29.56 1.34
CA GLN A 170 15.46 28.33 2.12
C GLN A 170 14.77 28.52 3.48
N ALA A 171 15.01 29.65 4.15
CA ALA A 171 14.34 29.99 5.40
C ALA A 171 12.82 30.17 5.21
N GLU A 172 12.39 30.83 4.12
CA GLU A 172 10.97 31.01 3.79
C GLU A 172 10.29 29.67 3.50
N VAL A 173 10.92 28.82 2.68
CA VAL A 173 10.42 27.47 2.38
C VAL A 173 10.32 26.63 3.65
N ALA A 174 11.35 26.63 4.50
CA ALA A 174 11.33 25.91 5.76
C ALA A 174 10.24 26.44 6.70
N GLY A 175 10.03 27.75 6.76
CA GLY A 175 8.96 28.37 7.53
C GLY A 175 7.57 27.97 7.03
N ALA A 176 7.35 28.00 5.72
CA ALA A 176 6.11 27.57 5.10
C ALA A 176 5.83 26.06 5.30
N GLU A 177 6.86 25.22 5.23
CA GLU A 177 6.75 23.78 5.54
C GLU A 177 6.42 23.54 7.01
N ALA A 178 7.08 24.25 7.93
CA ALA A 178 6.78 24.15 9.36
C ALA A 178 5.34 24.59 9.68
N ALA A 179 4.89 25.71 9.11
CA ALA A 179 3.51 26.18 9.29
C ALA A 179 2.47 25.18 8.75
N ARG A 180 2.77 24.51 7.62
CA ARG A 180 1.92 23.45 7.07
C ARG A 180 1.88 22.21 7.95
N GLN A 181 3.02 21.77 8.47
CA GLN A 181 3.08 20.63 9.39
C GLN A 181 2.31 20.93 10.68
N GLN A 182 2.47 22.12 11.22
CA GLN A 182 1.71 22.59 12.38
C GLN A 182 0.21 22.63 12.10
N TYR A 183 -0.21 23.12 10.91
CA TYR A 183 -1.61 23.11 10.52
C TYR A 183 -2.18 21.69 10.45
N THR A 184 -1.49 20.75 9.79
CA THR A 184 -1.96 19.36 9.72
C THR A 184 -2.05 18.73 11.11
N GLN A 185 -1.04 18.92 11.96
CA GLN A 185 -1.05 18.43 13.34
C GLN A 185 -2.20 19.03 14.15
N ALA A 186 -2.36 20.35 14.11
CA ALA A 186 -3.44 21.04 14.80
C ALA A 186 -4.83 20.60 14.30
N ALA A 187 -5.00 20.35 13.00
CA ALA A 187 -6.26 19.85 12.44
C ALA A 187 -6.59 18.43 12.96
N THR A 188 -5.59 17.54 13.01
CA THR A 188 -5.75 16.19 13.58
C THR A 188 -6.05 16.25 15.07
N GLU A 189 -5.28 17.00 15.85
CA GLU A 189 -5.49 17.19 17.29
C GLU A 189 -6.85 17.81 17.60
N ALA A 190 -7.30 18.79 16.81
CA ALA A 190 -8.62 19.40 16.97
C ALA A 190 -9.74 18.41 16.66
N ALA A 191 -9.58 17.55 15.65
CA ALA A 191 -10.54 16.50 15.33
C ALA A 191 -10.63 15.45 16.46
N GLU A 192 -9.50 15.02 17.01
CA GLU A 192 -9.45 14.09 18.14
C GLU A 192 -10.06 14.69 19.41
N LEU A 193 -9.74 15.94 19.73
CA LEU A 193 -10.31 16.66 20.86
C LEU A 193 -11.82 16.80 20.71
N ALA A 194 -12.31 17.17 19.52
CA ALA A 194 -13.74 17.29 19.24
C ALA A 194 -14.47 15.94 19.40
N ALA A 195 -13.87 14.85 18.91
CA ALA A 195 -14.40 13.50 19.10
C ALA A 195 -14.44 13.10 20.59
N SER A 196 -13.39 13.39 21.36
CA SER A 196 -13.37 13.11 22.80
C SER A 196 -14.40 13.92 23.57
N ALA A 197 -14.59 15.19 23.19
CA ALA A 197 -15.59 16.08 23.77
C ALA A 197 -17.00 15.58 23.48
N LEU A 198 -17.25 15.01 22.29
CA LEU A 198 -18.54 14.41 21.91
C LEU A 198 -18.88 13.23 22.82
N TYR A 199 -17.94 12.33 23.08
CA TYR A 199 -18.16 11.20 24.01
C TYR A 199 -18.23 11.62 25.49
N GLY A 200 -17.69 12.79 25.82
CA GLY A 200 -17.81 13.43 27.11
C GLY A 200 -19.21 14.01 27.35
N SER A 201 -19.74 14.75 26.37
CA SER A 201 -21.06 15.37 26.45
C SER A 201 -22.22 14.40 26.24
N PHE A 202 -22.02 13.33 25.46
CA PHE A 202 -23.06 12.35 25.12
C PHE A 202 -22.61 10.91 25.48
N PRO A 203 -22.69 10.52 26.76
CA PRO A 203 -22.34 9.16 27.18
C PRO A 203 -23.21 8.08 26.54
N GLU A 204 -24.42 8.40 26.09
CA GLU A 204 -25.32 7.51 25.35
C GLU A 204 -24.75 7.02 24.01
N LEU A 205 -23.74 7.69 23.47
CA LEU A 205 -23.04 7.26 22.26
C LEU A 205 -21.88 6.28 22.54
N ARG A 206 -21.51 6.05 23.80
CA ARG A 206 -20.38 5.17 24.14
C ARG A 206 -20.74 3.72 23.84
N GLY A 207 -19.86 3.06 23.09
CA GLY A 207 -20.02 1.65 22.70
C GLY A 207 -20.93 1.44 21.49
N LEU A 208 -21.49 2.52 20.93
CA LEU A 208 -22.20 2.43 19.66
C LEU A 208 -21.19 2.47 18.50
N ASN A 209 -21.38 1.60 17.52
CA ASN A 209 -20.67 1.70 16.25
C ASN A 209 -21.28 2.80 15.36
N ALA A 210 -20.58 3.18 14.28
CA ALA A 210 -21.04 4.24 13.37
C ALA A 210 -22.44 3.99 12.79
N GLN A 211 -22.81 2.73 12.55
CA GLN A 211 -24.12 2.35 11.99
C GLN A 211 -25.25 2.50 13.02
N GLN A 212 -24.96 2.32 14.31
CA GLN A 212 -25.93 2.43 15.40
C GLN A 212 -26.23 3.88 15.82
N ILE A 213 -25.33 4.83 15.50
CA ILE A 213 -25.49 6.25 15.86
C ILE A 213 -26.79 6.80 15.26
N GLY A 214 -27.13 6.46 14.01
CA GLY A 214 -28.37 6.93 13.37
C GLY A 214 -29.63 6.51 14.13
N GLY A 215 -29.69 5.27 14.61
CA GLY A 215 -30.81 4.78 15.42
C GLY A 215 -30.86 5.45 16.80
N ALA A 216 -29.71 5.61 17.46
CA ALA A 216 -29.63 6.29 18.75
C ALA A 216 -30.08 7.76 18.66
N LEU A 217 -29.73 8.45 17.56
CA LEU A 217 -30.16 9.81 17.30
C LEU A 217 -31.68 9.93 17.22
N GLN A 218 -32.38 8.98 16.59
CA GLN A 218 -33.84 8.96 16.53
C GLN A 218 -34.47 8.78 17.93
N VAL A 219 -33.89 7.90 18.75
CA VAL A 219 -34.34 7.70 20.14
C VAL A 219 -34.16 8.97 20.97
N ILE A 220 -33.00 9.64 20.84
CA ILE A 220 -32.72 10.90 21.53
C ILE A 220 -33.67 12.00 21.06
N ALA A 221 -33.97 12.09 19.76
CA ALA A 221 -34.91 13.06 19.22
C ALA A 221 -36.33 12.89 19.79
N ALA A 222 -36.78 11.64 19.93
CA ALA A 222 -38.09 11.33 20.51
C ALA A 222 -38.16 11.62 22.03
N GLN A 223 -37.08 11.36 22.76
CA GLN A 223 -37.05 11.52 24.23
C GLN A 223 -36.71 12.94 24.67
N ASN A 224 -35.82 13.63 23.96
CA ASN A 224 -35.32 14.95 24.31
C ASN A 224 -34.89 15.76 23.06
N PRO A 225 -35.80 16.54 22.45
CA PRO A 225 -35.51 17.26 21.21
C PRO A 225 -34.44 18.35 21.39
N ALA A 226 -34.37 19.01 22.54
CA ALA A 226 -33.34 20.02 22.80
C ALA A 226 -31.93 19.41 22.85
N ARG A 227 -31.79 18.22 23.45
CA ARG A 227 -30.51 17.48 23.49
C ARG A 227 -30.12 16.97 22.11
N TYR A 228 -31.10 16.54 21.31
CA TYR A 228 -30.87 16.17 19.91
C TYR A 228 -30.27 17.32 19.09
N GLU A 229 -30.80 18.55 19.21
CA GLU A 229 -30.24 19.71 18.50
C GLU A 229 -28.80 20.04 18.94
N GLN A 230 -28.49 19.94 20.24
CA GLN A 230 -27.13 20.11 20.74
C GLN A 230 -26.18 19.06 20.16
N LEU A 231 -26.62 17.80 20.14
CA LEU A 231 -25.86 16.69 19.58
C LEU A 231 -25.64 16.88 18.07
N ARG A 232 -26.67 17.28 17.33
CA ARG A 232 -26.59 17.56 15.90
C ARG A 232 -25.58 18.67 15.59
N ALA A 233 -25.60 19.76 16.36
CA ALA A 233 -24.63 20.84 16.20
C ALA A 233 -23.19 20.40 16.49
N GLN A 234 -22.97 19.64 17.57
CA GLN A 234 -21.63 19.14 17.92
C GLN A 234 -21.12 18.09 16.93
N LEU A 235 -22.00 17.24 16.40
CA LEU A 235 -21.68 16.29 15.33
C LEU A 235 -21.27 17.02 14.05
N ALA A 236 -22.01 18.04 13.63
CA ALA A 236 -21.68 18.83 12.44
C ALA A 236 -20.30 19.51 12.58
N GLN A 237 -20.01 20.11 13.74
CA GLN A 237 -18.71 20.70 14.02
C GLN A 237 -17.58 19.67 14.00
N THR A 238 -17.79 18.51 14.63
CA THR A 238 -16.79 17.43 14.67
C THR A 238 -16.53 16.88 13.27
N HIS A 239 -17.57 16.71 12.46
CA HIS A 239 -17.46 16.25 11.08
C HIS A 239 -16.70 17.22 10.20
N GLN A 240 -16.90 18.54 10.37
CA GLN A 240 -16.13 19.55 9.65
C GLN A 240 -14.63 19.48 9.99
N LEU A 241 -14.27 19.34 11.26
CA LEU A 241 -12.88 19.22 11.70
C LEU A 241 -12.23 17.93 11.19
N TYR A 242 -12.97 16.82 11.26
CA TYR A 242 -12.51 15.55 10.72
C TYR A 242 -12.24 15.65 9.22
N THR A 243 -13.18 16.20 8.45
CA THR A 243 -13.01 16.40 7.01
C THR A 243 -11.81 17.28 6.69
N ALA A 244 -11.61 18.36 7.46
CA ALA A 244 -10.44 19.23 7.31
C ALA A 244 -9.12 18.49 7.61
N SER A 245 -9.09 17.62 8.63
CA SER A 245 -7.91 16.80 8.93
C SER A 245 -7.58 15.80 7.83
N VAL A 246 -8.59 15.13 7.26
CA VAL A 246 -8.42 14.17 6.16
C VAL A 246 -7.91 14.89 4.91
N GLN A 247 -8.49 16.05 4.57
CA GLN A 247 -8.02 16.87 3.45
C GLN A 247 -6.58 17.37 3.64
N ALA A 248 -6.22 17.81 4.85
CA ALA A 248 -4.87 18.25 5.17
C ALA A 248 -3.85 17.11 5.03
N GLN A 249 -4.21 15.89 5.45
CA GLN A 249 -3.39 14.70 5.33
C GLN A 249 -3.22 14.26 3.87
N ALA A 250 -4.30 14.22 3.09
CA ALA A 250 -4.26 13.90 1.66
C ALA A 250 -3.38 14.91 0.88
N ALA A 251 -3.54 16.21 1.16
CA ALA A 251 -2.72 17.25 0.56
C ALA A 251 -1.23 17.12 0.94
N GLN A 252 -0.92 16.65 2.16
CA GLN A 252 0.45 16.36 2.56
C GLN A 252 1.03 15.18 1.78
N GLN A 253 0.30 14.07 1.65
CA GLN A 253 0.75 12.90 0.90
C GLN A 253 1.02 13.22 -0.57
N GLN A 254 0.11 13.96 -1.23
CA GLN A 254 0.29 14.39 -2.62
C GLN A 254 1.55 15.25 -2.80
N ARG A 255 1.81 16.18 -1.87
CA ARG A 255 3.02 17.01 -1.91
C ARG A 255 4.29 16.18 -1.71
N THR A 256 4.31 15.27 -0.75
CA THR A 256 5.47 14.39 -0.54
C THR A 256 5.72 13.51 -1.76
N ALA A 257 4.67 12.98 -2.38
CA ALA A 257 4.79 12.22 -3.62
C ALA A 257 5.34 13.08 -4.77
N ALA A 258 4.84 14.30 -4.96
CA ALA A 258 5.33 15.23 -5.97
C ALA A 258 6.80 15.63 -5.73
N GLN A 259 7.18 15.93 -4.49
CA GLN A 259 8.55 16.22 -4.09
C GLN A 259 9.47 15.04 -4.38
N PHE A 260 9.04 13.82 -4.07
CA PHE A 260 9.78 12.61 -4.36
C PHE A 260 9.96 12.39 -5.87
N GLN A 261 8.91 12.60 -6.68
CA GLN A 261 9.00 12.51 -8.13
C GLN A 261 9.98 13.53 -8.72
N GLN A 262 9.93 14.77 -8.24
CA GLN A 262 10.88 15.82 -8.66
C GLN A 262 12.32 15.45 -8.27
N PHE A 263 12.53 14.98 -7.05
CA PHE A 263 13.82 14.49 -6.58
C PHE A 263 14.32 13.32 -7.43
N ALA A 264 13.46 12.34 -7.72
CA ALA A 264 13.78 11.21 -8.58
C ALA A 264 14.18 11.65 -9.99
N ALA A 265 13.43 12.57 -10.60
CA ALA A 265 13.73 13.10 -11.94
C ALA A 265 15.08 13.84 -11.98
N GLN A 266 15.40 14.63 -10.94
CA GLN A 266 16.69 15.32 -10.84
C GLN A 266 17.86 14.34 -10.73
N ASN A 267 17.72 13.29 -9.91
CA ASN A 267 18.75 12.26 -9.75
C ASN A 267 18.90 11.40 -11.01
N ASP A 268 17.79 11.04 -11.66
CA ASP A 268 17.80 10.31 -12.93
C ASP A 268 18.51 11.12 -14.01
N ALA A 269 18.23 12.43 -14.13
CA ALA A 269 18.92 13.31 -15.07
C ALA A 269 20.44 13.41 -14.77
N ALA A 270 20.82 13.44 -13.49
CA ALA A 270 22.23 13.43 -13.09
C ALA A 270 22.93 12.11 -13.46
N MET A 271 22.26 10.97 -13.23
CA MET A 271 22.75 9.65 -13.61
C MET A 271 22.83 9.51 -15.14
N GLU A 272 21.85 10.00 -15.89
CA GLU A 272 21.85 9.98 -17.35
C GLU A 272 23.05 10.75 -17.92
N ARG A 273 23.38 11.93 -17.36
CA ARG A 273 24.57 12.70 -17.74
C ARG A 273 25.86 11.92 -17.53
N PHE A 274 25.95 11.17 -16.42
CA PHE A 274 27.09 10.27 -16.16
C PHE A 274 27.15 9.14 -17.18
N LEU A 275 26.02 8.47 -17.44
CA LEU A 275 25.92 7.33 -18.36
C LEU A 275 26.15 7.71 -19.83
N LYS A 276 25.95 8.97 -20.25
CA LYS A 276 26.26 9.44 -21.61
C LYS A 276 27.73 9.25 -22.00
N SER A 277 28.63 9.16 -21.03
CA SER A 277 30.05 8.90 -21.28
C SER A 277 30.39 7.43 -21.51
N GLU A 278 29.46 6.51 -21.24
CA GLU A 278 29.66 5.07 -21.32
C GLU A 278 29.00 4.47 -22.56
N PRO A 279 29.59 3.43 -23.19
CA PRO A 279 28.95 2.73 -24.30
C PRO A 279 27.63 2.09 -23.88
N PRO A 280 26.55 2.18 -24.69
CA PRO A 280 25.22 1.67 -24.32
C PRO A 280 25.21 0.17 -24.02
N GLU A 281 26.06 -0.61 -24.71
CA GLU A 281 26.24 -2.04 -24.45
C GLU A 281 26.85 -2.31 -23.07
N THR A 282 27.80 -1.48 -22.64
CA THR A 282 28.41 -1.59 -21.30
C THR A 282 27.36 -1.27 -20.24
N VAL A 283 26.58 -0.21 -20.45
CA VAL A 283 25.50 0.16 -19.53
C VAL A 283 24.47 -0.97 -19.37
N ALA A 284 24.06 -1.61 -20.47
CA ALA A 284 23.12 -2.72 -20.42
C ALA A 284 23.67 -3.93 -19.66
N ARG A 285 24.93 -4.33 -19.91
CA ARG A 285 25.59 -5.43 -19.19
C ARG A 285 25.74 -5.14 -17.70
N VAL A 286 26.14 -3.91 -17.34
CA VAL A 286 26.26 -3.49 -15.94
C VAL A 286 24.89 -3.53 -15.25
N LYS A 287 23.82 -3.04 -15.88
CA LYS A 287 22.45 -3.10 -15.32
C LYS A 287 21.99 -4.54 -15.06
N GLN A 288 22.27 -5.47 -15.98
CA GLN A 288 21.97 -6.89 -15.79
C GLN A 288 22.78 -7.50 -14.64
N GLU A 289 24.07 -7.14 -14.54
CA GLU A 289 24.92 -7.60 -13.46
C GLU A 289 24.46 -7.05 -12.09
N ILE A 290 24.01 -5.80 -12.00
CA ILE A 290 23.45 -5.24 -10.75
C ILE A 290 22.29 -6.12 -10.25
N ALA A 291 21.34 -6.45 -11.14
CA ALA A 291 20.22 -7.32 -10.79
C ALA A 291 20.68 -8.74 -10.40
N ALA A 292 21.64 -9.30 -11.14
CA ALA A 292 22.17 -10.63 -10.84
C ALA A 292 22.94 -10.68 -9.51
N ILE A 293 23.65 -9.61 -9.14
CA ILE A 293 24.33 -9.49 -7.84
C ILE A 293 23.29 -9.38 -6.72
N ALA A 294 22.28 -8.52 -6.88
CA ALA A 294 21.21 -8.36 -5.90
C ALA A 294 20.52 -9.70 -5.60
N GLU A 295 20.22 -10.47 -6.65
CA GLU A 295 19.56 -11.78 -6.52
C GLU A 295 20.49 -12.86 -5.95
N ARG A 296 21.70 -13.03 -6.51
CA ARG A 296 22.59 -14.15 -6.14
C ARG A 296 23.29 -13.97 -4.80
N ASP A 297 23.74 -12.76 -4.50
CA ASP A 297 24.57 -12.50 -3.32
C ASP A 297 23.74 -12.01 -2.14
N TYR A 298 22.64 -11.30 -2.40
CA TYR A 298 21.82 -10.66 -1.36
C TYR A 298 20.40 -11.21 -1.27
N GLY A 299 19.97 -12.09 -2.18
CA GLY A 299 18.63 -12.67 -2.17
C GLY A 299 17.52 -11.67 -2.50
N VAL A 300 17.85 -10.50 -3.04
CA VAL A 300 16.88 -9.45 -3.38
C VAL A 300 16.43 -9.64 -4.82
N GLY A 301 15.13 -9.91 -5.01
CA GLY A 301 14.54 -10.10 -6.33
C GLY A 301 14.61 -8.83 -7.19
N ARG A 302 14.50 -8.96 -8.51
CA ARG A 302 14.53 -7.79 -9.42
C ARG A 302 13.39 -6.81 -9.17
N ASP A 303 12.19 -7.33 -8.90
CA ASP A 303 11.00 -6.51 -8.65
C ASP A 303 11.10 -5.83 -7.28
N GLU A 304 11.61 -6.55 -6.28
CA GLU A 304 11.91 -5.99 -4.95
C GLU A 304 12.97 -4.89 -5.03
N LEU A 305 14.06 -5.09 -5.79
CA LEU A 305 15.06 -4.06 -6.03
C LEU A 305 14.45 -2.81 -6.69
N THR A 306 13.50 -3.00 -7.60
CA THR A 306 12.79 -1.90 -8.27
C THR A 306 11.87 -1.17 -7.29
N ALA A 307 11.13 -1.91 -6.46
CA ALA A 307 10.29 -1.36 -5.40
C ALA A 307 11.12 -0.60 -4.35
N LEU A 308 12.30 -1.12 -3.98
CA LEU A 308 13.24 -0.44 -3.09
C LEU A 308 13.78 0.85 -3.70
N LEU A 309 14.12 0.85 -4.99
CA LEU A 309 14.53 2.07 -5.70
C LEU A 309 13.41 3.12 -5.76
N GLN A 310 12.15 2.70 -5.83
CA GLN A 310 11.00 3.60 -5.86
C GLN A 310 10.55 4.09 -4.48
N SER A 311 10.76 3.30 -3.43
CA SER A 311 10.30 3.63 -2.07
C SER A 311 11.37 4.26 -1.19
N GLN A 312 12.66 3.98 -1.45
CA GLN A 312 13.77 4.44 -0.60
C GLN A 312 14.50 5.63 -1.25
N PRO A 313 14.38 6.86 -0.70
CA PRO A 313 15.02 8.05 -1.25
C PRO A 313 16.54 7.91 -1.40
N VAL A 314 17.20 7.24 -0.45
CA VAL A 314 18.66 7.04 -0.48
C VAL A 314 19.09 6.21 -1.69
N MET A 315 18.35 5.16 -2.04
CA MET A 315 18.68 4.29 -3.17
C MET A 315 18.42 4.98 -4.51
N ARG A 316 17.51 5.95 -4.54
CA ARG A 316 17.20 6.76 -5.72
C ARG A 316 18.23 7.86 -5.99
N THR A 317 19.14 8.15 -5.05
CA THR A 317 20.19 9.16 -5.26
C THR A 317 21.14 8.76 -6.40
N ALA A 318 21.55 9.73 -7.21
CA ALA A 318 22.51 9.50 -8.29
C ALA A 318 23.87 8.98 -7.76
N ALA A 319 24.28 9.40 -6.56
CA ALA A 319 25.50 8.93 -5.91
C ALA A 319 25.43 7.43 -5.59
N PHE A 320 24.32 6.98 -5.02
CA PHE A 320 24.12 5.56 -4.72
C PHE A 320 23.99 4.72 -5.99
N GLN A 321 23.20 5.19 -6.97
CA GLN A 321 23.08 4.53 -8.27
C GLN A 321 24.45 4.39 -8.98
N ARG A 322 25.28 5.43 -8.91
CA ARG A 322 26.65 5.40 -9.44
C ARG A 322 27.53 4.41 -8.68
N MET A 323 27.46 4.38 -7.35
CA MET A 323 28.19 3.41 -6.55
C MET A 323 27.83 1.97 -6.93
N MET A 324 26.53 1.66 -7.09
CA MET A 324 26.08 0.36 -7.56
C MET A 324 26.59 0.04 -8.97
N TYR A 325 26.53 1.02 -9.86
CA TYR A 325 27.05 0.89 -11.23
C TYR A 325 28.55 0.59 -11.25
N ASP A 326 29.35 1.35 -10.51
CA ASP A 326 30.80 1.19 -10.44
C ASP A 326 31.18 -0.16 -9.82
N ALA A 327 30.47 -0.60 -8.76
CA ALA A 327 30.68 -1.90 -8.14
C ALA A 327 30.37 -3.07 -9.10
N ALA A 328 29.26 -2.99 -9.84
CA ALA A 328 28.90 -4.00 -10.84
C ALA A 328 29.86 -3.99 -12.04
N LYS A 329 30.27 -2.81 -12.52
CA LYS A 329 31.28 -2.66 -13.57
C LYS A 329 32.63 -3.26 -13.16
N TYR A 330 33.07 -3.02 -11.93
CA TYR A 330 34.29 -3.63 -11.38
C TYR A 330 34.21 -5.15 -11.35
N ARG A 331 33.08 -5.72 -10.92
CA ARG A 331 32.88 -7.17 -10.93
C ARG A 331 32.86 -7.77 -12.34
N LEU A 332 32.25 -7.09 -13.31
CA LEU A 332 32.34 -7.51 -14.73
C LEU A 332 33.78 -7.47 -15.24
N ALA A 333 34.56 -6.46 -14.84
CA ALA A 333 35.97 -6.40 -15.18
C ALA A 333 36.75 -7.57 -14.56
N LEU A 334 36.50 -7.93 -13.29
CA LEU A 334 37.10 -9.10 -12.65
C LEU A 334 36.72 -10.42 -13.33
N LYS A 335 35.45 -10.61 -13.68
CA LYS A 335 34.98 -11.80 -14.41
C LYS A 335 35.65 -11.93 -15.77
N SER A 336 35.64 -10.85 -16.55
CA SER A 336 36.28 -10.85 -17.88
C SER A 336 37.80 -10.97 -17.81
N ALA A 337 38.45 -10.48 -16.77
CA ALA A 337 39.88 -10.71 -16.53
C ALA A 337 40.17 -12.18 -16.17
N ALA A 338 39.32 -12.82 -15.38
CA ALA A 338 39.43 -14.23 -15.05
C ALA A 338 39.21 -15.13 -16.30
N GLU A 339 38.26 -14.77 -17.16
CA GLU A 339 38.03 -15.45 -18.45
C GLU A 339 39.21 -15.27 -19.43
N ARG A 340 39.89 -14.13 -19.37
CA ARG A 340 41.09 -13.82 -20.18
C ARG A 340 42.39 -14.32 -19.55
N ALA A 341 42.34 -15.03 -18.43
CA ALA A 341 43.55 -15.58 -17.81
C ALA A 341 44.33 -16.36 -18.89
N PRO A 342 45.62 -16.04 -19.10
CA PRO A 342 46.40 -16.66 -20.15
C PRO A 342 46.35 -18.18 -19.98
N PRO A 343 46.25 -18.94 -21.08
CA PRO A 343 46.29 -20.40 -21.01
C PRO A 343 47.50 -20.83 -20.18
N PRO A 344 47.38 -21.87 -19.34
CA PRO A 344 48.45 -22.29 -18.44
C PRO A 344 49.75 -22.38 -19.23
N ALA A 345 50.77 -21.64 -18.77
CA ALA A 345 52.03 -21.55 -19.48
C ALA A 345 52.51 -22.97 -19.78
N PRO A 346 52.95 -23.26 -21.02
CA PRO A 346 53.41 -24.59 -21.37
C PRO A 346 54.49 -25.00 -20.37
N PRO A 347 54.46 -26.25 -19.86
CA PRO A 347 55.38 -26.69 -18.84
C PRO A 347 56.81 -26.43 -19.31
N VAL A 348 57.57 -25.65 -18.55
CA VAL A 348 58.94 -25.26 -18.91
C VAL A 348 59.77 -26.53 -19.02
N MET A 349 60.07 -26.94 -20.25
CA MET A 349 60.94 -28.08 -20.50
C MET A 349 62.35 -27.67 -20.13
N ARG A 350 62.85 -28.18 -19.00
CA ARG A 350 64.26 -28.04 -18.62
C ARG A 350 65.11 -28.85 -19.62
N PRO A 351 66.03 -28.20 -20.36
CA PRO A 351 66.95 -28.92 -21.22
C PRO A 351 67.74 -29.94 -20.39
N GLY A 352 67.72 -31.21 -20.81
CA GLY A 352 68.53 -32.27 -20.19
C GLY A 352 67.84 -33.19 -19.18
N VAL A 353 66.55 -33.00 -18.88
CA VAL A 353 65.78 -34.01 -18.12
C VAL A 353 65.05 -34.90 -19.12
N ALA A 354 65.49 -36.15 -19.27
CA ALA A 354 64.79 -37.13 -20.09
C ALA A 354 63.32 -37.19 -19.63
N ARG A 355 62.38 -36.94 -20.56
CA ARG A 355 60.95 -37.10 -20.28
C ARG A 355 60.72 -38.53 -19.79
N SER A 356 60.27 -38.67 -18.56
CA SER A 356 59.71 -39.95 -18.10
C SER A 356 58.52 -40.25 -19.01
N PRO A 357 58.45 -41.43 -19.67
CA PRO A 357 57.40 -41.77 -20.63
C PRO A 357 55.97 -41.67 -20.04
N VAL A 358 55.84 -41.68 -18.71
CA VAL A 358 54.58 -41.64 -17.97
C VAL A 358 53.77 -40.34 -18.16
N ALA A 359 54.42 -39.23 -18.55
CA ALA A 359 53.74 -37.92 -18.61
C ALA A 359 52.83 -37.71 -19.84
N ALA A 360 52.92 -38.55 -20.89
CA ALA A 360 52.07 -38.43 -22.08
C ALA A 360 50.66 -39.01 -21.84
N ASP A 361 50.56 -40.08 -21.06
CA ASP A 361 49.28 -40.77 -20.83
C ASP A 361 48.38 -40.03 -19.84
N ASP A 362 48.97 -39.30 -18.88
CA ASP A 362 48.22 -38.47 -17.92
C ASP A 362 47.53 -37.27 -18.59
N ALA A 363 48.07 -36.75 -19.71
CA ALA A 363 47.46 -35.63 -20.42
C ALA A 363 46.08 -35.99 -20.99
N HIS A 364 45.95 -37.18 -21.59
CA HIS A 364 44.68 -37.67 -22.13
C HIS A 364 43.61 -37.90 -21.04
N VAL A 365 44.04 -38.32 -19.84
CA VAL A 365 43.13 -38.49 -18.69
C VAL A 365 42.64 -37.14 -18.18
N LEU A 366 43.50 -36.12 -18.12
CA LEU A 366 43.13 -34.77 -17.69
C LEU A 366 42.18 -34.09 -18.67
N ASP A 367 42.43 -34.22 -19.97
CA ASP A 367 41.55 -33.67 -21.02
C ASP A 367 40.15 -34.29 -20.98
N ALA A 368 40.08 -35.62 -20.82
CA ALA A 368 38.80 -36.31 -20.66
C ALA A 368 38.05 -35.89 -19.38
N GLN A 369 38.78 -35.68 -18.27
CA GLN A 369 38.18 -35.20 -17.02
C GLN A 369 37.66 -33.76 -17.13
N ALA A 370 38.38 -32.87 -17.83
CA ALA A 370 37.92 -31.52 -18.10
C ALA A 370 36.64 -31.53 -18.96
N ALA A 371 36.58 -32.38 -20.00
CA ALA A 371 35.39 -32.54 -20.82
C ALA A 371 34.16 -33.03 -20.02
N PHE A 372 34.36 -33.93 -19.05
CA PHE A 372 33.28 -34.39 -18.17
C PHE A 372 32.80 -33.30 -17.21
N ARG A 373 33.70 -32.51 -16.61
CA ARG A 373 33.33 -31.39 -15.72
C ARG A 373 32.51 -30.33 -16.45
N ASN A 374 32.85 -30.05 -17.70
CA ASN A 374 32.16 -29.06 -18.52
C ASN A 374 30.80 -29.56 -19.03
N ASN A 375 30.64 -30.88 -19.25
CA ASN A 375 29.38 -31.47 -19.71
C ASN A 375 29.20 -32.90 -19.14
N PRO A 376 28.56 -33.04 -17.96
CA PRO A 376 28.40 -34.33 -17.31
C PRO A 376 27.31 -35.17 -17.98
N ASN A 377 27.74 -36.08 -18.87
CA ASN A 377 26.84 -37.00 -19.57
C ASN A 377 27.48 -38.40 -19.69
N PRO A 378 26.70 -39.44 -20.04
CA PRO A 378 27.21 -40.81 -20.08
C PRO A 378 28.37 -41.02 -21.07
N LYS A 379 28.41 -40.24 -22.15
CA LYS A 379 29.44 -40.32 -23.20
C LYS A 379 30.77 -39.74 -22.73
N THR A 380 30.75 -38.59 -22.05
CA THR A 380 31.95 -37.97 -21.47
C THR A 380 32.47 -38.78 -20.28
N ALA A 381 31.59 -39.40 -19.49
CA ALA A 381 31.99 -40.34 -18.43
C ALA A 381 32.69 -41.59 -19.00
N ALA A 382 32.17 -42.16 -20.09
CA ALA A 382 32.80 -43.31 -20.76
C ALA A 382 34.19 -42.95 -21.30
N ALA A 383 34.36 -41.75 -21.88
CA ALA A 383 35.65 -41.28 -22.37
C ALA A 383 36.71 -41.19 -21.25
N VAL A 384 36.34 -40.70 -20.06
CA VAL A 384 37.23 -40.70 -18.89
C VAL A 384 37.66 -42.12 -18.50
N LEU A 385 36.73 -43.08 -18.53
CA LEU A 385 37.04 -44.46 -18.17
C LEU A 385 37.95 -45.15 -19.18
N VAL A 386 37.78 -44.88 -20.48
CA VAL A 386 38.66 -45.41 -21.53
C VAL A 386 40.07 -44.81 -21.39
N ALA A 387 40.18 -43.49 -21.26
CA ALA A 387 41.47 -42.82 -21.05
C ALA A 387 42.20 -43.35 -19.81
N LYS A 388 41.49 -43.58 -18.69
CA LYS A 388 42.06 -44.19 -17.48
C LYS A 388 42.49 -45.64 -17.65
N ARG A 389 41.90 -46.40 -18.58
CA ARG A 389 42.31 -47.78 -18.88
C ARG A 389 43.53 -47.81 -19.78
N GLU A 390 43.60 -46.90 -20.73
CA GLU A 390 44.75 -46.75 -21.63
C GLU A 390 46.00 -46.33 -20.86
N ALA A 391 45.87 -45.37 -19.93
CA ALA A 391 46.98 -44.94 -19.06
C ALA A 391 47.47 -46.01 -18.04
N ARG A 392 46.78 -47.15 -17.92
CA ARG A 392 47.18 -48.27 -17.06
C ARG A 392 47.88 -49.40 -17.82
N ARG A 393 47.83 -49.39 -19.15
CA ARG A 393 48.54 -50.36 -20.00
C ARG A 393 49.94 -49.86 -20.27
#